data_AF-A0A9E6BSM5-F1
#
_entry.id   AF-A0A9E6BSM5-F1
#
_cell.length_a   1.000
_cell.length_b   1.000
_cell.length_c   1.000
_cell.angle_alpha   90.00
_cell.angle_beta   90.00
_cell.angle_gamma   90.00
#
_symmetry.space_group_name_H-M   'P 1'
#
loop_
_entity.id
_entity.type
_entity.pdbx_description
1 polymer ?
#
loop_
_entity_poly.entity_id
_entity_poly.type
_entity_poly.pdbx_seq_one_letter_code
_entity_poly.pdbx_strand_id
1 'polypeptide(L)'
;MNVHEFIEARQTTWNELEQFVTQASRLALHRVPLDVFQRGHQAYRQTIADLAYARMRFAEHPVVRQLEGLLARAHSVIYQARPVKRRNWTQFWSHTWPKLV
;
A
#
# COMPACT_ATOMS: atom_id res chain seq x y z
N MET A 1 -16.05 -17.48 7.55
CA MET A 1 -15.62 -16.89 6.26
C MET A 1 -14.39 -17.63 5.75
N ASN A 2 -14.49 -18.22 4.57
CA ASN A 2 -13.34 -18.81 3.86
C ASN A 2 -12.55 -17.72 3.10
N VAL A 3 -11.46 -18.10 2.43
CA VAL A 3 -10.61 -17.12 1.73
C VAL A 3 -11.27 -16.51 0.48
N HIS A 4 -12.11 -17.28 -0.22
CA HIS A 4 -12.81 -16.80 -1.42
C HIS A 4 -13.87 -15.77 -1.03
N GLU A 5 -14.70 -16.06 -0.02
CA GLU A 5 -15.69 -15.12 0.50
C GLU A 5 -15.05 -13.83 1.04
N PHE A 6 -13.87 -13.95 1.68
CA PHE A 6 -13.12 -12.78 2.15
C PHE A 6 -12.67 -11.90 0.98
N ILE A 7 -12.11 -12.49 -0.07
CA ILE A 7 -11.70 -11.78 -1.29
C ILE A 7 -12.93 -11.16 -1.95
N GLU A 8 -13.98 -11.97 -2.13
CA GLU A 8 -15.37 -11.63 -2.48
C GLU A 8 -15.78 -10.25 -1.94
N ALA A 9 -15.83 -10.20 -0.60
CA ALA A 9 -16.35 -9.07 0.15
C ALA A 9 -15.43 -7.84 0.17
N ARG A 10 -14.13 -8.00 -0.08
CA ARG A 10 -13.14 -6.92 0.05
C ARG A 10 -12.60 -6.40 -1.28
N GLN A 11 -12.82 -7.12 -2.37
CA GLN A 11 -12.31 -6.79 -3.69
C GLN A 11 -12.65 -5.35 -4.13
N THR A 12 -13.87 -4.89 -3.84
CA THR A 12 -14.31 -3.52 -4.17
C THR A 12 -13.42 -2.47 -3.54
N THR A 13 -13.14 -2.58 -2.23
CA THR A 13 -12.26 -1.65 -1.50
C THR A 13 -10.82 -1.70 -2.02
N TRP A 14 -10.32 -2.89 -2.36
CA TRP A 14 -8.97 -3.03 -2.91
C TRP A 14 -8.86 -2.38 -4.31
N ASN A 15 -9.90 -2.53 -5.13
CA ASN A 15 -9.98 -1.89 -6.44
C ASN A 15 -10.04 -0.35 -6.32
N GLU A 16 -10.81 0.18 -5.35
CA GLU A 16 -10.86 1.62 -5.07
C GLU A 16 -9.48 2.17 -4.70
N LEU A 17 -8.74 1.47 -3.83
CA LEU A 17 -7.37 1.84 -3.48
C LEU A 17 -6.44 1.78 -4.70
N GLU A 18 -6.55 0.74 -5.52
CA GLU A 18 -5.72 0.61 -6.72
C GLU A 18 -5.97 1.73 -7.74
N GLN A 19 -7.23 2.10 -7.94
CA GLN A 19 -7.61 3.22 -8.80
C GLN A 19 -7.05 4.54 -8.26
N PHE A 20 -7.19 4.79 -6.95
CA PHE A 20 -6.61 5.96 -6.29
C PHE A 20 -5.10 6.03 -6.49
N VAL A 21 -4.37 4.93 -6.24
CA VAL A 21 -2.91 4.85 -6.41
C VAL A 21 -2.51 5.09 -7.86
N THR A 22 -3.27 4.55 -8.82
CA THR A 22 -3.02 4.76 -10.25
C THR A 22 -3.22 6.22 -10.65
N GLN A 23 -4.28 6.87 -10.15
CA GLN A 23 -4.55 8.27 -10.41
C GLN A 23 -3.50 9.19 -9.75
N ALA A 24 -3.19 8.95 -8.49
CA ALA A 24 -2.25 9.75 -7.68
C ALA A 24 -0.77 9.46 -7.98
N SER A 25 -0.45 8.44 -8.78
CA SER A 25 0.89 8.25 -9.34
C SER A 25 1.07 8.96 -10.69
N ARG A 26 0.00 9.10 -11.47
CA ARG A 26 0.00 9.88 -12.74
C ARG A 26 -0.05 11.38 -12.48
N LEU A 27 -0.88 11.79 -11.53
CA LEU A 27 -0.95 13.15 -11.04
C LEU A 27 0.03 13.30 -9.88
N ALA A 28 0.70 14.44 -9.74
CA ALA A 28 1.38 14.72 -8.48
C ALA A 28 0.32 14.77 -7.36
N LEU A 29 0.58 14.15 -6.20
CA LEU A 29 -0.40 13.99 -5.11
C LEU A 29 -1.11 15.31 -4.72
N HIS A 30 -0.39 16.44 -4.76
CA HIS A 30 -0.94 17.77 -4.47
C HIS A 30 -2.03 18.24 -5.44
N ARG A 31 -2.19 17.59 -6.59
CA ARG A 31 -3.23 17.86 -7.60
C ARG A 31 -4.46 16.97 -7.43
N VAL A 32 -4.41 16.01 -6.51
CA VAL A 32 -5.55 15.14 -6.23
C VAL A 32 -6.56 15.93 -5.37
N PRO A 33 -7.85 15.97 -5.76
CA PRO A 33 -8.88 16.60 -4.95
C PRO A 33 -8.95 16.00 -3.54
N LEU A 34 -9.27 16.83 -2.54
CA LEU A 34 -9.25 16.43 -1.14
C LEU A 34 -10.24 15.27 -0.84
N ASP A 35 -11.41 15.29 -1.45
CA ASP A 35 -12.44 14.24 -1.31
C ASP A 35 -11.95 12.89 -1.87
N VAL A 36 -11.24 12.93 -3.01
CA VAL A 36 -10.64 11.74 -3.63
C VAL A 36 -9.52 11.21 -2.74
N PHE A 37 -8.69 12.10 -2.20
CA PHE A 37 -7.64 11.72 -1.26
C PHE A 37 -8.19 11.08 0.01
N GLN A 38 -9.25 11.66 0.60
CA GLN A 38 -9.88 11.13 1.81
C GLN A 38 -10.44 9.71 1.58
N ARG A 39 -11.16 9.49 0.47
CA ARG A 39 -11.66 8.16 0.10
C ARG A 39 -10.53 7.16 -0.12
N GLY A 40 -9.49 7.55 -0.88
CA GLY A 40 -8.31 6.72 -1.09
C GLY A 40 -7.58 6.38 0.20
N HIS A 41 -7.44 7.34 1.12
CA HIS A 41 -6.83 7.14 2.43
C HIS A 41 -7.67 6.22 3.34
N GLN A 42 -8.99 6.32 3.28
CA GLN A 42 -9.89 5.39 3.97
C GLN A 42 -9.72 3.96 3.45
N ALA A 43 -9.73 3.77 2.11
CA ALA A 43 -9.50 2.47 1.49
C ALA A 43 -8.11 1.90 1.82
N TYR A 44 -7.10 2.75 1.94
CA TYR A 44 -5.76 2.37 2.41
C TYR A 44 -5.80 1.79 3.83
N ARG A 45 -6.44 2.49 4.77
CA ARG A 45 -6.56 2.02 6.17
C ARG A 45 -7.35 0.73 6.29
N GLN A 46 -8.42 0.58 5.52
CA GLN A 46 -9.21 -0.66 5.47
C GLN A 46 -8.37 -1.82 4.93
N THR A 47 -7.62 -1.60 3.85
CA THR A 47 -6.72 -2.62 3.27
C THR A 47 -5.61 -3.04 4.26
N ILE A 48 -5.10 -2.13 5.11
CA ILE A 48 -4.17 -2.52 6.19
C ILE A 48 -4.82 -3.50 7.17
N ALA A 49 -6.05 -3.22 7.61
CA ALA A 49 -6.79 -4.10 8.51
C ALA A 49 -7.07 -5.46 7.85
N ASP A 50 -7.43 -5.46 6.56
CA ASP A 50 -7.62 -6.67 5.77
C ASP A 50 -6.34 -7.50 5.64
N LEU A 51 -5.17 -6.87 5.44
CA LEU A 51 -3.89 -7.58 5.42
C LEU A 51 -3.59 -8.21 6.79
N ALA A 52 -3.85 -7.51 7.89
CA ALA A 52 -3.65 -8.06 9.23
C ALA A 52 -4.55 -9.29 9.45
N TYR A 53 -5.83 -9.20 9.04
CA TYR A 53 -6.76 -10.32 9.09
C TYR A 53 -6.31 -11.49 8.19
N ALA A 54 -5.89 -11.20 6.96
CA ALA A 54 -5.42 -12.21 6.01
C ALA A 54 -4.17 -12.93 6.50
N ARG A 55 -3.21 -12.22 7.11
CA ARG A 55 -2.03 -12.83 7.74
C ARG A 55 -2.41 -13.75 8.90
N MET A 56 -3.40 -13.35 9.72
CA MET A 56 -3.86 -14.15 10.84
C MET A 56 -4.59 -15.43 10.37
N ARG A 57 -5.42 -15.34 9.34
CA ARG A 57 -6.34 -16.43 8.97
C ARG A 57 -5.91 -17.28 7.78
N PHE A 58 -5.09 -16.71 6.89
CA PHE A 58 -4.73 -17.24 5.57
C PHE A 58 -3.24 -16.98 5.24
N ALA A 59 -2.34 -17.16 6.21
CA ALA A 59 -0.93 -16.76 6.13
C ALA A 59 -0.20 -17.23 4.85
N GLU A 60 -0.46 -18.46 4.40
CA GLU A 60 0.19 -19.06 3.21
C GLU A 60 -0.53 -18.73 1.89
N HIS A 61 -1.70 -18.08 1.95
CA HIS A 61 -2.49 -17.79 0.77
C HIS A 61 -1.88 -16.62 -0.04
N PRO A 62 -1.86 -16.67 -1.38
CA PRO A 62 -1.28 -15.62 -2.23
C PRO A 62 -1.86 -14.21 -2.01
N VAL A 63 -3.09 -14.12 -1.49
CA VAL A 63 -3.77 -12.85 -1.18
C VAL A 63 -2.93 -11.96 -0.25
N VAL A 64 -2.21 -12.54 0.71
CA VAL A 64 -1.34 -11.77 1.63
C VAL A 64 -0.30 -10.98 0.85
N ARG A 65 0.38 -11.65 -0.09
CA ARG A 65 1.41 -11.04 -0.93
C ARG A 65 0.83 -9.99 -1.89
N GLN A 66 -0.37 -10.24 -2.42
CA GLN A 66 -1.08 -9.28 -3.27
C GLN A 66 -1.39 -7.99 -2.51
N LEU A 67 -1.92 -8.10 -1.28
CA LEU A 67 -2.23 -6.95 -0.43
C LEU A 67 -0.97 -6.20 0.02
N GLU A 68 0.11 -6.91 0.36
CA GLU A 68 1.41 -6.28 0.65
C GLU A 68 1.91 -5.44 -0.53
N GLY A 69 1.82 -5.97 -1.75
CA GLY A 69 2.22 -5.24 -2.96
C GLY A 69 1.35 -4.01 -3.23
N LEU A 70 0.04 -4.11 -3.02
CA LEU A 70 -0.88 -2.96 -3.14
C LEU A 70 -0.55 -1.88 -2.09
N LEU A 71 -0.36 -2.26 -0.83
CA LEU A 71 -0.04 -1.33 0.25
C LEU A 71 1.34 -0.70 0.08
N ALA A 72 2.33 -1.41 -0.44
CA ALA A 72 3.66 -0.86 -0.73
C ALA A 72 3.59 0.24 -1.80
N ARG A 73 2.80 0.03 -2.88
CA ARG A 73 2.54 1.05 -3.91
C ARG A 73 1.79 2.24 -3.31
N ALA A 74 0.75 1.99 -2.53
CA ALA A 74 -0.04 3.03 -1.89
C ALA A 74 0.80 3.89 -0.94
N HIS A 75 1.61 3.26 -0.10
CA HIS A 75 2.49 3.96 0.85
C HIS A 75 3.50 4.85 0.12
N SER A 76 4.07 4.37 -1.00
CA SER A 76 4.97 5.16 -1.83
C SER A 76 4.28 6.41 -2.41
N VAL A 77 3.04 6.27 -2.89
CA VAL A 77 2.29 7.41 -3.44
C VAL A 77 1.88 8.41 -2.36
N ILE A 78 1.40 7.95 -1.21
CA ILE A 78 0.89 8.81 -0.14
C ILE A 78 2.02 9.55 0.58
N TYR A 79 3.15 8.88 0.84
CA TYR A 79 4.20 9.41 1.72
C TYR A 79 5.52 9.71 1.01
N GLN A 80 5.80 9.16 -0.18
CA GLN A 80 7.05 9.40 -0.90
C GLN A 80 6.87 10.38 -2.07
N ALA A 81 6.25 11.54 -1.81
CA ALA A 81 6.05 12.63 -2.79
C ALA A 81 7.36 13.26 -3.37
N ARG A 82 8.53 12.66 -3.12
CA ARG A 82 9.79 12.96 -3.82
C ARG A 82 10.15 11.78 -4.71
N PRO A 83 10.51 11.99 -5.98
CA PRO A 83 10.99 10.89 -6.81
C PRO A 83 12.22 10.29 -6.12
N VAL A 84 12.09 9.07 -5.62
CA VAL A 84 13.23 8.29 -5.16
C VAL A 84 14.10 8.10 -6.40
N LYS A 85 15.10 8.97 -6.55
CA LYS A 85 16.20 8.75 -7.49
C LYS A 85 16.68 7.35 -7.17
N ARG A 86 16.48 6.40 -8.09
CA ARG A 86 16.83 4.97 -7.98
C ARG A 86 18.31 4.69 -7.67
N ARG A 87 19.11 5.72 -7.41
CA ARG A 87 20.56 5.69 -7.18
C ARG A 87 20.96 5.43 -5.72
N ASN A 88 20.02 5.28 -4.77
CA ASN A 88 20.36 5.22 -3.34
C ASN A 88 19.81 4.00 -2.57
N TRP A 89 19.24 2.98 -3.23
CA TRP A 89 18.79 1.77 -2.54
C TRP A 89 19.95 0.99 -1.92
N THR A 90 21.14 1.03 -2.52
CA THR A 90 22.38 0.46 -1.97
C THR A 90 22.93 1.26 -0.79
N GLN A 91 22.68 2.58 -0.72
CA GLN A 91 23.14 3.44 0.37
C GLN A 91 22.28 3.25 1.64
N PHE A 92 20.97 3.00 1.49
CA PHE A 92 20.08 2.73 2.62
C PHE A 92 20.45 1.44 3.36
N TRP A 93 20.80 0.38 2.62
CA TRP A 93 21.25 -0.90 3.19
C TRP A 93 22.69 -0.87 3.72
N SER A 94 23.55 0.01 3.22
CA SER A 94 24.96 0.11 3.67
C SER A 94 25.21 1.17 4.74
N HIS A 95 24.29 2.12 4.97
CA HIS A 95 24.52 3.27 5.85
C HIS A 95 23.55 3.41 7.03
N THR A 96 22.75 2.37 7.31
CA THR A 96 21.89 2.31 8.51
C THR A 96 22.21 1.08 9.36
N TRP A 97 23.50 0.84 9.60
CA TRP A 97 23.93 0.13 10.80
C TRP A 97 24.32 1.20 11.82
N PRO A 98 23.60 1.33 12.95
CA PRO A 98 24.06 2.18 14.04
C PRO A 98 25.32 1.53 14.59
N LYS A 99 26.48 2.13 14.33
CA LYS A 99 27.67 1.83 15.12
C LYS A 99 27.43 2.43 16.51
N LEU A 100 26.94 1.59 17.42
CA LEU A 100 27.15 1.75 18.84
C LEU A 100 28.60 1.35 19.12
N VAL A 101 29.51 2.32 19.14
CA VAL A 101 30.64 2.44 20.10
C VAL A 101 31.01 3.92 20.17
#